data_AF-J5UXS0-F1
#
_entry.id   AF-J5UXS0-F1
#
_cell.length_a   1.000
_cell.length_b   1.000
_cell.length_c   1.000
_cell.angle_alpha   90.00
_cell.angle_beta   90.00
_cell.angle_gamma   90.00
#
_symmetry.space_group_name_H-M   'P 1'
#
loop_
_entity.id
_entity.type
_entity.pdbx_description
1 polymer ?
#
loop_
_entity_poly.entity_id
_entity_poly.type
_entity_poly.pdbx_seq_one_letter_code
_entity_poly.pdbx_strand_id
1 'polypeptide(L)'
;MLTKKDASLYIEKIPANKFFAGKTVEISYKEYQAIKTEDNTVKVGKFLSVDEIHSPFCFGETIDYMVHVIRCSPRSPSLPKEISNMSYHKFLNFSFFRRVENYDKRGLMTSLVLDTYSFKKVLFTFEYDAEERLVQWSCSMFDKIVHSRKFVYYEDGSLQRRVRDLCGDTEEWEYDKNGKPLQYIRNWEGNIKTIDGDSYDEEKSEPYIWGTVSYKSSEGKIERTTISEDGEKSVIIYKDIEYQKEPDDFLGSDKYDENVFSCTLYDKKGNEIQKYVRTYFENGSWETVYYRNGIPKHIIRKECNILKDLNYMYTEKFKQVVQYCKQNNLFVGYGNPNGKVLVIGKEAAHVAKEDLADHLEKKKEELLQSNVAQWEHILSTGEVPNYDGERPISDENPLYAYGNQFNKKDIRKEGKPYNGGTSDTYTKYEKLYEQLFLQGEKLKKINFQKEFFITELSDYPTKESYNDKEIEALRQQSIEERKPLFALPFFKDFPIVIVAAGDYPIKYKFDMQQTFDVQWEGKTIQVGKYWYNLHFSKDNKRILIHTRQLSNSFSGELIAAIASEAKKFL
;
A
#
# COMPACT_ATOMS: atom_id res chain seq x y z
N MET A 1 -49.61 -12.48 19.95
CA MET A 1 -48.34 -12.46 20.72
C MET A 1 -47.34 -13.34 19.99
N LEU A 2 -46.21 -12.76 19.56
CA LEU A 2 -44.94 -13.38 19.11
C LEU A 2 -44.16 -12.26 18.39
N THR A 3 -43.63 -11.26 19.11
CA THR A 3 -42.23 -11.14 19.58
C THR A 3 -41.16 -11.30 18.49
N LYS A 4 -40.74 -10.15 17.93
CA LYS A 4 -39.36 -9.61 17.85
C LYS A 4 -39.21 -8.81 16.54
N LYS A 5 -39.60 -7.53 16.61
CA LYS A 5 -39.07 -6.49 15.72
C LYS A 5 -37.59 -6.31 16.09
N ASP A 6 -36.71 -7.11 15.50
CA ASP A 6 -35.29 -6.80 15.49
C ASP A 6 -35.08 -5.70 14.43
N ALA A 7 -35.37 -4.45 14.79
CA ALA A 7 -34.85 -3.31 14.08
C ALA A 7 -33.36 -3.15 14.43
N SER A 8 -32.55 -4.16 14.13
CA SER A 8 -31.09 -4.03 14.10
C SER A 8 -30.72 -3.19 12.87
N LEU A 9 -31.07 -1.90 12.90
CA LEU A 9 -30.72 -0.92 11.89
C LEU A 9 -29.20 -0.84 11.81
N TYR A 10 -28.70 -1.41 10.72
CA TYR A 10 -27.39 -1.23 10.08
C TYR A 10 -26.28 -0.67 10.98
N ILE A 11 -25.74 -1.57 11.79
CA ILE A 11 -24.32 -1.50 12.15
C ILE A 11 -23.59 -2.17 10.99
N GLU A 12 -22.61 -1.49 10.40
CA GLU A 12 -21.64 -2.13 9.50
C GLU A 12 -20.92 -3.23 10.30
N LYS A 13 -21.45 -4.45 10.26
CA LYS A 13 -20.79 -5.58 10.89
C LYS A 13 -19.67 -6.02 9.95
N ILE A 14 -18.51 -5.41 10.10
CA ILE A 14 -17.28 -5.88 9.46
C ILE A 14 -16.88 -7.18 10.19
N PRO A 15 -17.11 -8.36 9.59
CA PRO A 15 -16.88 -9.61 10.29
C PRO A 15 -15.38 -9.80 10.48
N ALA A 16 -14.99 -10.33 11.63
CA ALA A 16 -13.61 -10.71 11.87
C ALA A 16 -13.19 -11.82 10.89
N ASN A 17 -12.21 -11.56 10.04
CA ASN A 17 -11.60 -12.57 9.17
C ASN A 17 -10.45 -13.25 9.91
N LYS A 18 -10.75 -14.41 10.52
CA LYS A 18 -9.75 -15.19 11.28
C LYS A 18 -8.58 -15.67 10.42
N PHE A 19 -8.79 -15.91 9.12
CA PHE A 19 -7.71 -16.29 8.22
C PHE A 19 -6.72 -15.15 8.00
N PHE A 20 -7.19 -13.90 8.00
CA PHE A 20 -6.34 -12.70 7.87
C PHE A 20 -5.92 -12.09 9.21
N ALA A 21 -6.19 -12.73 10.35
CA ALA A 21 -5.79 -12.22 11.66
C ALA A 21 -4.29 -11.90 11.74
N GLY A 22 -3.99 -10.65 12.12
CA GLY A 22 -2.63 -10.10 12.23
C GLY A 22 -1.91 -9.92 10.91
N LYS A 23 -2.60 -10.07 9.78
CA LYS A 23 -2.02 -9.98 8.44
C LYS A 23 -2.46 -8.71 7.76
N THR A 24 -1.76 -8.44 6.66
CA THR A 24 -2.22 -7.46 5.71
C THR A 24 -2.23 -8.05 4.33
N VAL A 25 -3.25 -7.66 3.58
CA VAL A 25 -3.68 -8.35 2.39
C VAL A 25 -3.80 -7.32 1.29
N GLU A 26 -3.08 -7.54 0.21
CA GLU A 26 -3.34 -6.87 -1.06
C GLU A 26 -4.36 -7.70 -1.83
N ILE A 27 -5.40 -7.02 -2.31
CA ILE A 27 -6.50 -7.66 -3.02
C ILE A 27 -6.45 -7.24 -4.48
N SER A 28 -6.54 -8.22 -5.36
CA SER A 28 -6.72 -8.03 -6.81
C SER A 28 -7.84 -8.91 -7.32
N TYR A 29 -8.57 -8.43 -8.33
CA TYR A 29 -9.61 -9.20 -9.01
C TYR A 29 -9.10 -9.56 -10.40
N LYS A 30 -9.14 -10.85 -10.74
CA LYS A 30 -8.60 -11.36 -11.99
C LYS A 30 -9.65 -12.15 -12.75
N GLU A 31 -9.74 -11.86 -14.04
CA GLU A 31 -10.61 -12.53 -14.98
C GLU A 31 -9.85 -13.61 -15.74
N TYR A 32 -10.45 -14.80 -15.82
CA TYR A 32 -9.92 -15.96 -16.51
C TYR A 32 -10.94 -16.55 -17.46
N GLN A 33 -10.46 -17.21 -18.51
CA GLN A 33 -11.29 -18.03 -19.37
C GLN A 33 -11.88 -19.20 -18.55
N ALA A 34 -13.18 -19.46 -18.70
CA ALA A 34 -13.79 -20.66 -18.14
C ALA A 34 -13.56 -21.84 -19.08
N ILE A 35 -13.02 -22.95 -18.56
CA ILE A 35 -12.84 -24.20 -19.32
C ILE A 35 -13.76 -25.26 -18.74
N LYS A 36 -14.61 -25.84 -19.59
CA LYS A 36 -15.42 -27.00 -19.23
C LYS A 36 -14.58 -28.26 -19.45
N THR A 37 -14.50 -29.11 -18.43
CA THR A 37 -13.76 -30.38 -18.49
C THR A 37 -14.67 -31.54 -18.85
N GLU A 38 -14.08 -32.70 -19.16
CA GLU A 38 -14.78 -33.93 -19.57
C GLU A 38 -15.78 -34.45 -18.51
N ASP A 39 -15.50 -34.18 -17.22
CA ASP A 39 -16.34 -34.49 -16.07
C ASP A 39 -17.44 -33.44 -15.79
N ASN A 40 -17.74 -32.55 -16.76
CA ASN A 40 -18.69 -31.44 -16.62
C ASN A 40 -18.36 -30.41 -15.51
N THR A 41 -17.14 -30.41 -14.98
CA THR A 41 -16.70 -29.36 -14.04
C THR A 41 -16.19 -28.13 -14.80
N VAL A 42 -16.15 -26.99 -14.12
CA VAL A 42 -15.62 -25.74 -14.68
C VAL A 42 -14.31 -25.40 -13.98
N LYS A 43 -13.25 -25.15 -14.74
CA LYS A 43 -11.92 -24.80 -14.22
C LYS A 43 -11.39 -23.52 -14.84
N VAL A 44 -10.41 -22.93 -14.16
CA VAL A 44 -9.67 -21.75 -14.61
C VAL A 44 -8.80 -22.08 -15.81
N GLY A 45 -8.97 -21.31 -16.88
CA GLY A 45 -8.17 -21.37 -18.10
C GLY A 45 -7.17 -20.23 -18.21
N LYS A 46 -7.03 -19.70 -19.42
CA LYS A 46 -6.12 -18.59 -19.70
C LYS A 46 -6.52 -17.34 -18.93
N PHE A 47 -5.54 -16.65 -18.32
CA PHE A 47 -5.73 -15.31 -17.78
C PHE A 47 -6.11 -14.33 -18.90
N LEU A 48 -7.18 -13.55 -18.66
CA LEU A 48 -7.70 -12.58 -19.63
C LEU A 48 -7.27 -11.16 -19.26
N SER A 49 -7.59 -10.74 -18.05
CA SER A 49 -7.45 -9.34 -17.61
C SER A 49 -7.47 -9.22 -16.09
N VAL A 50 -6.92 -8.11 -15.60
CA VAL A 50 -7.26 -7.61 -14.26
C VAL A 50 -8.62 -6.93 -14.38
N ASP A 51 -9.56 -7.30 -13.51
CA ASP A 51 -10.89 -6.69 -13.48
C ASP A 51 -10.89 -5.47 -12.56
N GLU A 52 -11.85 -4.55 -12.74
CA GLU A 52 -11.95 -3.37 -11.91
C GLU A 52 -12.21 -3.75 -10.45
N ILE A 53 -11.37 -3.23 -9.56
CA ILE A 53 -11.50 -3.44 -8.11
C ILE A 53 -12.85 -2.88 -7.66
N HIS A 54 -13.63 -3.67 -6.93
CA HIS A 54 -14.94 -3.23 -6.44
C HIS A 54 -14.80 -2.16 -5.35
N SER A 55 -15.70 -1.18 -5.41
CA SER A 55 -15.79 -0.13 -4.40
C SER A 55 -16.22 -0.72 -3.06
N PRO A 56 -15.47 -0.49 -1.97
CA PRO A 56 -15.93 -0.85 -0.64
C PRO A 56 -17.13 0.03 -0.25
N PHE A 57 -18.06 -0.53 0.55
CA PHE A 57 -19.28 0.16 1.00
C PHE A 57 -19.00 1.54 1.61
N CYS A 58 -18.01 1.63 2.51
CA CYS A 58 -17.63 2.87 3.17
C CYS A 58 -17.17 3.97 2.18
N PHE A 59 -16.59 3.58 1.03
CA PHE A 59 -16.25 4.52 -0.03
C PHE A 59 -17.48 4.97 -0.81
N GLY A 60 -18.39 4.05 -1.13
CA GLY A 60 -19.69 4.38 -1.73
C GLY A 60 -20.45 5.42 -0.88
N GLU A 61 -20.61 5.14 0.42
CA GLU A 61 -21.26 6.08 1.36
C GLU A 61 -20.56 7.45 1.36
N THR A 62 -19.22 7.45 1.40
CA THR A 62 -18.45 8.70 1.42
C THR A 62 -18.74 9.54 0.17
N ILE A 63 -18.75 8.92 -1.02
CA ILE A 63 -19.01 9.60 -2.28
C ILE A 63 -20.46 10.09 -2.33
N ASP A 64 -21.43 9.25 -1.96
CA ASP A 64 -22.85 9.61 -2.00
C ASP A 64 -23.18 10.75 -1.03
N TYR A 65 -22.67 10.68 0.20
CA TYR A 65 -22.89 11.74 1.18
C TYR A 65 -22.20 13.03 0.75
N MET A 66 -20.99 12.96 0.20
CA MET A 66 -20.30 14.13 -0.32
C MET A 66 -21.06 14.77 -1.49
N VAL A 67 -21.58 13.97 -2.43
CA VAL A 67 -22.44 14.46 -3.52
C VAL A 67 -23.71 15.11 -2.97
N HIS A 68 -24.33 14.50 -1.97
CA HIS A 68 -25.56 15.01 -1.36
C HIS A 68 -25.33 16.38 -0.72
N VAL A 69 -24.30 16.51 0.13
CA VAL A 69 -23.96 17.77 0.78
C VAL A 69 -23.56 18.83 -0.25
N ILE A 70 -22.71 18.51 -1.24
CA ILE A 70 -22.34 19.45 -2.31
C ILE A 70 -23.57 19.97 -3.07
N ARG A 71 -24.57 19.11 -3.33
CA ARG A 71 -25.79 19.50 -4.05
C ARG A 71 -26.70 20.39 -3.20
N CYS A 72 -26.73 20.18 -1.89
CA CYS A 72 -27.68 20.85 -1.01
C CYS A 72 -27.09 22.05 -0.26
N SER A 73 -25.77 22.20 -0.21
CA SER A 73 -25.07 23.27 0.49
C SER A 73 -24.62 24.37 -0.49
N PRO A 74 -25.11 25.61 -0.37
CA PRO A 74 -24.74 26.72 -1.24
C PRO A 74 -23.29 27.20 -1.03
N ARG A 75 -22.67 26.91 0.11
CA ARG A 75 -21.22 27.03 0.32
C ARG A 75 -20.67 25.62 0.47
N SER A 76 -19.68 25.25 -0.34
CA SER A 76 -19.08 23.91 -0.21
C SER A 76 -18.54 23.73 1.22
N PRO A 77 -18.71 22.53 1.84
CA PRO A 77 -18.10 22.23 3.12
C PRO A 77 -16.59 22.50 3.08
N SER A 78 -15.93 22.47 4.25
CA SER A 78 -14.47 22.68 4.38
C SER A 78 -13.61 21.56 3.75
N LEU A 79 -14.12 20.95 2.69
CA LEU A 79 -13.46 19.97 1.83
C LEU A 79 -12.07 20.46 1.41
N PRO A 80 -11.12 19.52 1.26
CA PRO A 80 -9.86 19.78 0.59
C PRO A 80 -10.08 20.52 -0.75
N LYS A 81 -9.22 21.50 -1.07
CA LYS A 81 -9.35 22.29 -2.32
C LYS A 81 -9.29 21.40 -3.55
N GLU A 82 -8.56 20.30 -3.46
CA GLU A 82 -8.40 19.25 -4.46
C GLU A 82 -9.74 18.61 -4.81
N ILE A 83 -10.60 18.39 -3.80
CA ILE A 83 -11.93 17.83 -3.95
C ILE A 83 -12.88 18.88 -4.52
N SER A 84 -12.88 20.09 -3.97
CA SER A 84 -13.77 21.17 -4.42
C SER A 84 -13.54 21.58 -5.89
N ASN A 85 -12.31 21.43 -6.39
CA ASN A 85 -11.95 21.74 -7.78
C ASN A 85 -12.13 20.54 -8.74
N MET A 86 -12.55 19.38 -8.22
CA MET A 86 -12.74 18.19 -9.05
C MET A 86 -14.04 18.30 -9.85
N SER A 87 -14.01 17.90 -11.13
CA SER A 87 -15.23 17.85 -11.92
C SER A 87 -16.17 16.77 -11.39
N TYR A 88 -17.47 17.05 -11.41
CA TYR A 88 -18.51 16.09 -11.01
C TYR A 88 -18.39 14.74 -11.75
N HIS A 89 -17.94 14.77 -13.01
CA HIS A 89 -17.67 13.56 -13.79
C HIS A 89 -16.52 12.70 -13.22
N LYS A 90 -15.43 13.31 -12.73
CA LYS A 90 -14.33 12.56 -12.07
C LYS A 90 -14.75 11.99 -10.72
N PHE A 91 -15.74 12.63 -10.10
CA PHE A 91 -16.34 12.21 -8.84
C PHE A 91 -17.18 10.94 -8.99
N LEU A 92 -17.91 10.80 -10.11
CA LEU A 92 -18.78 9.66 -10.40
C LEU A 92 -18.10 8.53 -11.19
N ASN A 93 -16.94 8.77 -11.82
CA ASN A 93 -16.19 7.78 -12.58
C ASN A 93 -14.81 7.54 -11.95
N PHE A 94 -14.83 6.94 -10.76
CA PHE A 94 -13.61 6.51 -10.07
C PHE A 94 -13.30 5.06 -10.41
N SER A 95 -12.01 4.74 -10.45
CA SER A 95 -11.53 3.37 -10.54
C SER A 95 -10.35 3.19 -9.60
N PHE A 96 -10.19 1.97 -9.09
CA PHE A 96 -9.12 1.59 -8.18
C PHE A 96 -8.19 0.63 -8.90
N PHE A 97 -6.90 0.82 -8.70
CA PHE A 97 -5.88 -0.08 -9.23
C PHE A 97 -5.15 -0.82 -8.11
N ARG A 98 -5.40 -0.46 -6.85
CA ARG A 98 -4.88 -1.18 -5.68
C ARG A 98 -5.81 -1.09 -4.47
N ARG A 99 -5.94 -2.21 -3.75
CA ARG A 99 -6.65 -2.32 -2.47
C ARG A 99 -5.78 -3.06 -1.46
N VAL A 100 -5.55 -2.46 -0.29
CA VAL A 100 -4.77 -3.05 0.80
C VAL A 100 -5.57 -3.00 2.10
N GLU A 101 -5.74 -4.15 2.75
CA GLU A 101 -6.52 -4.33 3.98
C GLU A 101 -5.65 -4.83 5.12
N ASN A 102 -5.68 -4.11 6.24
CA ASN A 102 -4.95 -4.44 7.46
C ASN A 102 -5.89 -5.03 8.51
N TYR A 103 -5.46 -6.07 9.19
CA TYR A 103 -6.25 -6.78 10.19
C TYR A 103 -5.51 -6.87 11.53
N ASP A 104 -6.23 -6.67 12.63
CA ASP A 104 -5.68 -6.90 13.97
C ASP A 104 -5.53 -8.40 14.29
N LYS A 105 -4.96 -8.72 15.44
CA LYS A 105 -4.77 -10.11 15.90
C LYS A 105 -6.08 -10.89 16.09
N ARG A 106 -7.22 -10.21 16.20
CA ARG A 106 -8.56 -10.81 16.30
C ARG A 106 -9.15 -11.08 14.92
N GLY A 107 -8.58 -10.51 13.86
CA GLY A 107 -9.09 -10.57 12.49
C GLY A 107 -10.03 -9.42 12.14
N LEU A 108 -10.13 -8.37 12.96
CA LEU A 108 -10.92 -7.18 12.64
C LEU A 108 -10.11 -6.26 11.73
N MET A 109 -10.74 -5.76 10.66
CA MET A 109 -10.07 -4.85 9.73
C MET A 109 -9.83 -3.51 10.44
N THR A 110 -8.58 -3.06 10.54
CA THR A 110 -8.18 -1.81 11.19
C THR A 110 -7.99 -0.66 10.22
N SER A 111 -7.60 -0.98 8.98
CA SER A 111 -7.56 0.01 7.91
C SER A 111 -7.70 -0.59 6.53
N LEU A 112 -8.18 0.24 5.61
CA LEU A 112 -8.33 -0.05 4.19
C LEU A 112 -7.73 1.10 3.39
N VAL A 113 -6.76 0.78 2.55
CA VAL A 113 -6.10 1.73 1.66
C VAL A 113 -6.55 1.44 0.23
N LEU A 114 -7.02 2.47 -0.46
CA LEU A 114 -7.41 2.43 -1.85
C LEU A 114 -6.51 3.37 -2.66
N ASP A 115 -5.82 2.83 -3.66
CA ASP A 115 -5.17 3.66 -4.67
C ASP A 115 -6.12 3.82 -5.86
N THR A 116 -6.51 5.08 -6.10
CA THR A 116 -7.51 5.53 -7.06
C THR A 116 -6.88 6.46 -8.08
N TYR A 117 -7.42 6.50 -9.30
CA TYR A 117 -7.01 7.49 -10.29
C TYR A 117 -7.48 8.92 -9.94
N SER A 118 -8.68 9.05 -9.37
CA SER A 118 -9.30 10.35 -9.09
C SER A 118 -8.81 10.99 -7.78
N PHE A 119 -8.73 10.21 -6.69
CA PHE A 119 -8.46 10.70 -5.34
C PHE A 119 -7.04 10.40 -4.87
N LYS A 120 -6.19 9.82 -5.73
CA LYS A 120 -4.87 9.28 -5.37
C LYS A 120 -5.02 8.21 -4.29
N LYS A 121 -4.73 8.52 -3.03
CA LYS A 121 -4.78 7.57 -1.92
C LYS A 121 -5.94 7.92 -0.99
N VAL A 122 -6.83 6.95 -0.77
CA VAL A 122 -7.94 7.05 0.19
C VAL A 122 -7.69 6.07 1.31
N LEU A 123 -7.71 6.55 2.54
CA LEU A 123 -7.48 5.75 3.74
C LEU A 123 -8.74 5.69 4.58
N PHE A 124 -9.23 4.48 4.84
CA PHE A 124 -10.21 4.22 5.89
C PHE A 124 -9.52 3.66 7.12
N THR A 125 -9.89 4.16 8.30
CA THR A 125 -9.51 3.59 9.60
C THR A 125 -10.76 3.14 10.34
N PHE A 126 -10.65 2.04 11.08
CA PHE A 126 -11.77 1.43 11.80
C PHE A 126 -11.38 1.21 13.26
N GLU A 127 -12.29 1.56 14.17
CA GLU A 127 -12.14 1.43 15.60
C GLU A 127 -13.27 0.57 16.16
N TYR A 128 -12.94 -0.29 17.13
CA TYR A 128 -13.88 -1.23 17.74
C TYR A 128 -13.81 -1.14 19.25
N ASP A 129 -14.92 -1.45 19.92
CA ASP A 129 -14.95 -1.60 21.38
C ASP A 129 -14.43 -2.97 21.85
N ALA A 130 -14.55 -3.21 23.16
CA ALA A 130 -14.10 -4.45 23.81
C ALA A 130 -14.88 -5.68 23.33
N GLU A 131 -16.14 -5.50 22.92
CA GLU A 131 -17.04 -6.52 22.39
C GLU A 131 -16.92 -6.70 20.87
N GLU A 132 -15.87 -6.12 20.25
CA GLU A 132 -15.61 -6.19 18.79
C GLU A 132 -16.68 -5.50 17.94
N ARG A 133 -17.46 -4.56 18.50
CA ARG A 133 -18.43 -3.76 17.76
C ARG A 133 -17.76 -2.53 17.20
N LEU A 134 -18.07 -2.19 15.94
CA LEU A 134 -17.52 -1.01 15.27
C LEU A 134 -18.02 0.25 15.96
N VAL A 135 -17.13 1.06 16.54
CA VAL A 135 -17.49 2.33 17.20
C VAL A 135 -17.31 3.52 16.28
N GLN A 136 -16.34 3.44 15.37
CA GLN A 136 -16.06 4.52 14.45
C GLN A 136 -15.34 4.00 13.22
N TRP A 137 -15.60 4.63 12.09
CA TRP A 137 -14.66 4.64 10.98
C TRP A 137 -14.49 6.05 10.43
N SER A 138 -13.32 6.32 9.84
CA SER A 138 -13.03 7.61 9.21
C SER A 138 -12.43 7.41 7.83
N CYS A 139 -12.78 8.29 6.90
CA CYS A 139 -12.21 8.38 5.57
C CYS A 139 -11.30 9.59 5.49
N SER A 140 -10.04 9.36 5.13
CA SER A 140 -9.04 10.39 4.89
C SER A 140 -8.68 10.47 3.41
N MET A 141 -8.69 11.68 2.87
CA MET A 141 -8.25 12.01 1.52
C MET A 141 -7.40 13.28 1.57
N PHE A 142 -6.31 13.34 0.81
CA PHE A 142 -5.41 14.51 0.78
C PHE A 142 -4.98 14.97 2.19
N ASP A 143 -4.60 14.01 3.03
CA ASP A 143 -4.13 14.19 4.41
C ASP A 143 -5.14 14.88 5.35
N LYS A 144 -6.43 14.83 5.00
CA LYS A 144 -7.54 15.34 5.82
C LYS A 144 -8.60 14.27 6.00
N ILE A 145 -9.17 14.19 7.20
CA ILE A 145 -10.39 13.44 7.43
C ILE A 145 -11.52 14.19 6.75
N VAL A 146 -12.11 13.56 5.73
CA VAL A 146 -13.19 14.17 4.93
C VAL A 146 -14.55 13.67 5.35
N HIS A 147 -14.63 12.44 5.86
CA HIS A 147 -15.87 11.82 6.31
C HIS A 147 -15.59 10.95 7.53
N SER A 148 -16.53 10.86 8.46
CA SER A 148 -16.48 9.89 9.54
C SER A 148 -17.86 9.38 9.91
N ARG A 149 -17.90 8.15 10.41
CA ARG A 149 -19.11 7.50 10.92
C ARG A 149 -18.84 7.03 12.34
N LYS A 150 -19.73 7.35 13.27
CA LYS A 150 -19.64 6.96 14.68
C LYS A 150 -20.88 6.23 15.10
N PHE A 151 -20.71 5.25 15.97
CA PHE A 151 -21.77 4.40 16.52
C PHE A 151 -21.65 4.39 18.04
N VAL A 152 -22.79 4.58 18.70
CA VAL A 152 -22.92 4.52 20.16
C VAL A 152 -23.93 3.43 20.48
N TYR A 153 -23.60 2.59 21.45
CA TYR A 153 -24.39 1.42 21.83
C TYR A 153 -24.93 1.57 23.26
N TYR A 154 -26.11 1.00 23.50
CA TYR A 154 -26.57 0.71 24.84
C TYR A 154 -25.75 -0.42 25.47
N GLU A 155 -25.89 -0.59 26.79
CA GLU A 155 -25.20 -1.67 27.54
C GLU A 155 -25.57 -3.08 27.03
N ASP A 156 -26.78 -3.28 26.53
CA ASP A 156 -27.23 -4.55 25.92
C ASP A 156 -26.71 -4.76 24.49
N GLY A 157 -25.98 -3.78 23.94
CA GLY A 157 -25.39 -3.79 22.62
C GLY A 157 -26.30 -3.38 21.47
N SER A 158 -27.53 -2.95 21.74
CA SER A 158 -28.36 -2.34 20.70
C SER A 158 -27.82 -0.94 20.33
N LEU A 159 -27.99 -0.57 19.05
CA LEU A 159 -27.53 0.73 18.55
C LEU A 159 -28.36 1.84 19.19
N GLN A 160 -27.71 2.74 19.93
CA GLN A 160 -28.34 3.91 20.52
C GLN A 160 -28.33 5.08 19.54
N ARG A 161 -27.19 5.30 18.88
CA ARG A 161 -26.99 6.44 18.02
C ARG A 161 -25.99 6.15 16.93
N ARG A 162 -26.24 6.69 15.73
CA ARG A 162 -25.26 6.76 14.65
C ARG A 162 -25.08 8.21 14.21
N VAL A 163 -23.86 8.62 13.99
CA VAL A 163 -23.51 9.98 13.52
C VAL A 163 -22.65 9.85 12.29
N ARG A 164 -22.95 10.59 11.23
CA ARG A 164 -22.02 10.85 10.15
C ARG A 164 -21.61 12.31 10.12
N ASP A 165 -20.35 12.57 9.82
CA ASP A 165 -19.77 13.91 9.70
C ASP A 165 -19.04 14.00 8.37
N LEU A 166 -19.33 15.04 7.60
CA LEU A 166 -18.58 15.41 6.40
C LEU A 166 -18.04 16.84 6.56
N CYS A 167 -16.81 16.96 7.05
CA CYS A 167 -16.13 18.24 7.23
C CYS A 167 -16.94 19.27 8.04
N GLY A 168 -17.64 18.80 9.09
CA GLY A 168 -18.46 19.61 9.98
C GLY A 168 -19.97 19.59 9.70
N ASP A 169 -20.40 19.10 8.53
CA ASP A 169 -21.80 18.86 8.24
C ASP A 169 -22.22 17.49 8.77
N THR A 170 -23.10 17.48 9.77
CA THR A 170 -23.42 16.29 10.56
C THR A 170 -24.85 15.84 10.40
N GLU A 171 -25.03 14.53 10.42
CA GLU A 171 -26.33 13.88 10.51
C GLU A 171 -26.28 12.79 11.57
N GLU A 172 -27.27 12.81 12.45
CA GLU A 172 -27.36 11.99 13.65
C GLU A 172 -28.74 11.34 13.70
N TRP A 173 -28.76 10.04 13.94
CA TRP A 173 -29.99 9.29 14.19
C TRP A 173 -29.89 8.67 15.58
N GLU A 174 -30.94 8.86 16.37
CA GLU A 174 -31.12 8.25 17.67
C GLU A 174 -32.19 7.17 17.60
N TYR A 175 -31.96 6.08 18.33
CA TYR A 175 -32.82 4.91 18.36
C TYR A 175 -33.13 4.51 19.79
N ASP A 176 -34.31 3.92 20.01
CA ASP A 176 -34.61 3.24 21.25
C ASP A 176 -33.91 1.86 21.31
N LYS A 177 -34.01 1.18 22.47
CA LYS A 177 -33.41 -0.15 22.65
C LYS A 177 -33.98 -1.25 21.74
N ASN A 178 -35.14 -1.02 21.14
CA ASN A 178 -35.78 -1.93 20.19
C ASN A 178 -35.41 -1.58 18.74
N GLY A 179 -34.60 -0.53 18.52
CA GLY A 179 -34.21 -0.02 17.21
C GLY A 179 -35.26 0.87 16.55
N LYS A 180 -36.29 1.34 17.26
CA LYS A 180 -37.21 2.33 16.70
C LYS A 180 -36.47 3.68 16.57
N PRO A 181 -36.49 4.36 15.41
CA PRO A 181 -35.96 5.72 15.32
C PRO A 181 -36.73 6.64 16.27
N LEU A 182 -35.99 7.39 17.07
CA LEU A 182 -36.52 8.38 18.00
C LEU A 182 -36.42 9.78 17.43
N GLN A 183 -35.28 10.07 16.80
CA GLN A 183 -34.98 11.40 16.32
C GLN A 183 -33.94 11.36 15.21
N TYR A 184 -34.07 12.29 14.27
CA TYR A 184 -33.06 12.59 13.29
C TYR A 184 -32.65 14.07 13.40
N ILE A 185 -31.36 14.32 13.58
CA ILE A 185 -30.78 15.66 13.67
C ILE A 185 -29.84 15.85 12.50
N ARG A 186 -30.05 16.92 11.74
CA ARG A 186 -29.14 17.35 10.67
C ARG A 186 -28.63 18.74 10.98
N ASN A 187 -27.32 18.92 10.98
CA ASN A 187 -26.68 20.21 11.11
C ASN A 187 -25.79 20.46 9.90
N TRP A 188 -26.26 21.32 8.99
CA TRP A 188 -25.51 21.71 7.80
C TRP A 188 -25.26 23.22 7.81
N GLU A 189 -24.00 23.62 7.70
CA GLU A 189 -23.58 25.03 7.79
C GLU A 189 -24.09 25.73 9.08
N GLY A 190 -24.31 24.99 10.17
CA GLY A 190 -24.88 25.52 11.42
C GLY A 190 -26.42 25.56 11.46
N ASN A 191 -27.10 25.16 10.38
CA ASN A 191 -28.56 25.04 10.33
C ASN A 191 -28.98 23.68 10.87
N ILE A 192 -29.46 23.67 12.12
CA ILE A 192 -29.93 22.47 12.79
C ILE A 192 -31.40 22.24 12.45
N LYS A 193 -31.71 21.09 11.84
CA LYS A 193 -33.06 20.56 11.66
C LYS A 193 -33.20 19.30 12.50
N THR A 194 -34.21 19.26 13.35
CA THR A 194 -34.57 18.08 14.14
C THR A 194 -35.91 17.56 13.63
N ILE A 195 -35.97 16.26 13.34
CA ILE A 195 -37.16 15.56 12.85
C ILE A 195 -37.48 14.46 13.86
N ASP A 196 -38.74 14.37 14.27
CA ASP A 196 -39.23 13.27 15.12
C ASP A 196 -39.16 11.95 14.35
N GLY A 197 -38.78 10.86 15.02
CA GLY A 197 -38.67 9.53 14.43
C GLY A 197 -39.96 9.06 13.76
N ASP A 198 -41.12 9.45 14.30
CA ASP A 198 -42.43 9.11 13.72
C ASP A 198 -42.77 9.92 12.45
N SER A 199 -42.10 11.06 12.23
CA SER A 199 -42.25 11.89 11.02
C SER A 199 -41.16 11.63 9.96
N TYR A 200 -40.18 10.78 10.28
CA TYR A 200 -39.08 10.46 9.39
C TYR A 200 -39.53 9.67 8.15
N ASP A 201 -40.51 8.78 8.30
CA ASP A 201 -41.08 7.99 7.20
C ASP A 201 -41.84 8.85 6.16
N GLU A 202 -42.33 10.04 6.54
CA GLU A 202 -43.15 10.89 5.67
C GLU A 202 -42.34 11.94 4.88
N GLU A 203 -41.14 12.34 5.34
CA GLU A 203 -40.45 13.54 4.80
C GLU A 203 -39.13 13.28 4.06
N LYS A 204 -38.57 12.06 4.07
CA LYS A 204 -37.45 11.61 3.20
C LYS A 204 -37.05 10.18 3.57
N SER A 205 -37.45 9.22 2.74
CA SER A 205 -36.65 8.00 2.62
C SER A 205 -35.24 8.41 2.14
N GLU A 206 -34.22 7.71 2.65
CA GLU A 206 -32.92 7.69 1.99
C GLU A 206 -33.15 7.51 0.48
N PRO A 207 -32.39 8.18 -0.41
CA PRO A 207 -32.45 7.85 -1.82
C PRO A 207 -32.10 6.36 -1.96
N TYR A 208 -33.13 5.56 -2.23
CA TYR A 208 -33.08 4.12 -2.53
C TYR A 208 -32.61 3.22 -1.37
N ILE A 209 -33.52 2.86 -0.47
CA ILE A 209 -33.45 1.55 0.18
C ILE A 209 -33.91 0.55 -0.89
N TRP A 210 -32.98 -0.03 -1.66
CA TRP A 210 -33.23 -1.37 -2.17
C TRP A 210 -33.13 -2.30 -0.95
N GLY A 211 -34.23 -2.98 -0.61
CA GLY A 211 -34.35 -3.81 0.59
C GLY A 211 -33.06 -4.57 0.90
N THR A 212 -32.52 -4.40 2.10
CA THR A 212 -31.15 -4.85 2.34
C THR A 212 -31.12 -6.31 2.68
N VAL A 213 -30.14 -6.99 2.10
CA VAL A 213 -29.92 -8.42 2.28
C VAL A 213 -28.55 -8.60 2.92
N SER A 214 -28.50 -9.10 4.15
CA SER A 214 -27.26 -9.42 4.85
C SER A 214 -27.08 -10.93 4.95
N TYR A 215 -25.85 -11.41 4.78
CA TYR A 215 -25.54 -12.83 4.76
C TYR A 215 -24.51 -13.17 5.83
N LYS A 216 -24.71 -14.27 6.54
CA LYS A 216 -23.76 -14.81 7.53
C LYS A 216 -23.45 -16.26 7.18
N SER A 217 -22.18 -16.58 6.95
CA SER A 217 -21.73 -17.92 6.60
C SER A 217 -21.12 -18.66 7.80
N SER A 218 -21.47 -19.94 7.96
CA SER A 218 -20.75 -20.89 8.82
C SER A 218 -20.97 -22.33 8.31
N GLU A 219 -19.88 -23.06 8.04
CA GLU A 219 -19.84 -24.49 7.64
C GLU A 219 -21.07 -24.98 6.86
N GLY A 220 -21.12 -24.68 5.56
CA GLY A 220 -22.17 -25.16 4.65
C GLY A 220 -23.56 -24.56 4.90
N LYS A 221 -23.70 -23.60 5.82
CA LYS A 221 -24.95 -22.88 6.09
C LYS A 221 -24.77 -21.39 5.87
N ILE A 222 -25.76 -20.79 5.22
CA ILE A 222 -25.82 -19.35 5.01
C ILE A 222 -27.13 -18.85 5.59
N GLU A 223 -27.05 -17.86 6.45
CA GLU A 223 -28.20 -17.14 6.98
C GLU A 223 -28.36 -15.84 6.17
N ARG A 224 -29.39 -15.75 5.33
CA ARG A 224 -29.79 -14.52 4.62
C ARG A 224 -30.84 -13.82 5.44
N THR A 225 -30.56 -12.59 5.85
CA THR A 225 -31.52 -11.70 6.47
C THR A 225 -31.90 -10.64 5.44
N THR A 226 -33.14 -10.66 4.97
CA THR A 226 -33.69 -9.62 4.09
C THR A 226 -34.59 -8.71 4.91
N ILE A 227 -34.40 -7.41 4.75
CA ILE A 227 -35.26 -6.38 5.29
C ILE A 227 -35.92 -5.71 4.09
N SER A 228 -37.24 -5.89 3.94
CA SER A 228 -38.00 -5.26 2.84
C SER A 228 -38.02 -3.73 2.98
N GLU A 229 -38.46 -3.03 1.93
CA GLU A 229 -38.72 -1.59 1.97
C GLU A 229 -39.70 -1.19 3.10
N ASP A 230 -40.60 -2.11 3.48
CA ASP A 230 -41.56 -1.94 4.58
C ASP A 230 -41.00 -2.33 5.97
N GLY A 231 -39.71 -2.67 6.05
CA GLY A 231 -39.04 -3.05 7.30
C GLY A 231 -39.33 -4.48 7.78
N GLU A 232 -39.91 -5.36 6.95
CA GLU A 232 -40.12 -6.76 7.31
C GLU A 232 -38.80 -7.54 7.24
N LYS A 233 -38.35 -8.03 8.40
CA LYS A 233 -37.17 -8.90 8.53
C LYS A 233 -37.55 -10.35 8.26
N SER A 234 -37.01 -10.92 7.18
CA SER A 234 -37.05 -12.36 6.92
C SER A 234 -35.64 -12.95 7.08
N VAL A 235 -35.52 -14.05 7.84
CA VAL A 235 -34.26 -14.76 8.03
C VAL A 235 -34.40 -16.16 7.42
N ILE A 236 -33.63 -16.44 6.38
CA ILE A 236 -33.61 -17.70 5.66
C ILE A 236 -32.28 -18.39 5.95
N ILE A 237 -32.33 -19.57 6.58
CA ILE A 237 -31.14 -20.40 6.81
C ILE A 237 -31.08 -21.45 5.70
N TYR A 238 -30.16 -21.25 4.75
CA TYR A 238 -29.85 -22.22 3.72
C TYR A 238 -29.07 -23.37 4.35
N LYS A 239 -29.70 -24.54 4.43
CA LYS A 239 -29.06 -25.79 4.86
C LYS A 239 -28.64 -26.66 3.67
N ASP A 240 -29.30 -26.46 2.53
CA ASP A 240 -28.99 -27.00 1.20
C ASP A 240 -29.55 -25.99 0.18
N ILE A 241 -28.76 -25.59 -0.82
CA ILE A 241 -29.09 -24.45 -1.69
C ILE A 241 -30.06 -24.90 -2.79
N GLU A 242 -31.36 -24.67 -2.60
CA GLU A 242 -32.35 -24.73 -3.68
C GLU A 242 -32.91 -23.33 -4.04
N TYR A 243 -33.16 -23.21 -5.35
CA TYR A 243 -33.51 -22.07 -6.19
C TYR A 243 -34.56 -21.09 -5.64
N GLN A 244 -34.31 -19.78 -5.82
CA GLN A 244 -35.37 -18.76 -5.86
C GLN A 244 -35.21 -17.86 -7.09
N LYS A 245 -36.35 -17.47 -7.67
CA LYS A 245 -36.48 -16.57 -8.82
C LYS A 245 -36.49 -15.12 -8.29
N GLU A 246 -35.48 -14.33 -8.63
CA GLU A 246 -35.38 -12.90 -8.26
C GLU A 246 -35.82 -11.96 -9.40
N PRO A 247 -36.15 -10.68 -9.10
CA PRO A 247 -36.97 -9.78 -9.94
C PRO A 247 -36.29 -9.28 -11.22
N ASP A 248 -37.13 -8.90 -12.20
CA ASP A 248 -36.78 -8.69 -13.62
C ASP A 248 -35.81 -7.51 -13.96
N ASP A 249 -35.38 -6.66 -13.02
CA ASP A 249 -34.83 -5.33 -13.37
C ASP A 249 -33.39 -4.99 -12.91
N PHE A 250 -32.55 -5.99 -12.60
CA PHE A 250 -31.28 -5.72 -11.88
C PHE A 250 -29.99 -6.15 -12.57
N LEU A 251 -29.83 -5.84 -13.85
CA LEU A 251 -28.55 -6.04 -14.56
C LEU A 251 -27.98 -4.75 -15.12
N GLY A 252 -27.60 -3.86 -14.20
CA GLY A 252 -26.77 -2.68 -14.48
C GLY A 252 -25.77 -2.40 -13.36
N SER A 253 -26.25 -2.42 -12.10
CA SER A 253 -25.48 -2.10 -10.89
C SER A 253 -25.15 -3.32 -10.02
N ASP A 254 -26.01 -4.35 -10.00
CA ASP A 254 -25.95 -5.50 -9.06
C ASP A 254 -25.10 -6.68 -9.53
N LYS A 255 -24.27 -6.46 -10.56
CA LYS A 255 -23.19 -7.41 -10.91
C LYS A 255 -22.16 -7.58 -9.78
N TYR A 256 -22.21 -6.76 -8.73
CA TYR A 256 -21.04 -6.45 -7.90
C TYR A 256 -21.26 -6.50 -6.38
N ASP A 257 -22.41 -6.98 -5.89
CA ASP A 257 -22.53 -7.26 -4.45
C ASP A 257 -21.75 -8.54 -4.13
N GLU A 258 -20.65 -8.42 -3.38
CA GLU A 258 -19.84 -9.54 -2.84
C GLU A 258 -20.64 -10.48 -1.92
N ASN A 259 -21.94 -10.26 -1.72
CA ASN A 259 -22.82 -11.11 -0.94
C ASN A 259 -23.82 -11.94 -1.76
N VAL A 260 -23.87 -11.78 -3.09
CA VAL A 260 -24.75 -12.59 -3.95
C VAL A 260 -24.03 -13.84 -4.45
N PHE A 261 -24.62 -15.01 -4.18
CA PHE A 261 -24.04 -16.33 -4.44
C PHE A 261 -24.37 -16.86 -5.84
N SER A 262 -25.48 -16.44 -6.43
CA SER A 262 -25.82 -16.74 -7.82
C SER A 262 -26.96 -15.84 -8.28
N CYS A 263 -26.96 -15.47 -9.55
CA CYS A 263 -28.08 -14.79 -10.20
C CYS A 263 -28.35 -15.44 -11.55
N THR A 264 -29.60 -15.51 -11.99
CA THR A 264 -29.97 -16.04 -13.31
C THR A 264 -31.02 -15.16 -13.96
N LEU A 265 -30.72 -14.65 -15.16
CA LEU A 265 -31.63 -13.90 -16.01
C LEU A 265 -32.30 -14.82 -17.02
N TYR A 266 -33.61 -14.68 -17.17
CA TYR A 266 -34.41 -15.40 -18.16
C TYR A 266 -34.98 -14.45 -19.23
N ASP A 267 -35.23 -14.98 -20.42
CA ASP A 267 -36.01 -14.26 -21.44
C ASP A 267 -37.51 -14.31 -21.13
N LYS A 268 -38.30 -13.54 -21.90
CA LYS A 268 -39.77 -13.52 -21.78
C LYS A 268 -40.45 -14.89 -22.01
N LYS A 269 -39.72 -15.88 -22.52
CA LYS A 269 -40.17 -17.26 -22.78
C LYS A 269 -39.69 -18.24 -21.70
N GLY A 270 -38.96 -17.76 -20.69
CA GLY A 270 -38.43 -18.58 -19.60
C GLY A 270 -37.10 -19.28 -19.89
N ASN A 271 -36.39 -18.92 -20.97
CA ASN A 271 -35.07 -19.48 -21.27
C ASN A 271 -33.96 -18.71 -20.53
N GLU A 272 -32.98 -19.40 -19.96
CA GLU A 272 -31.81 -18.78 -19.33
C GLU A 272 -30.97 -18.00 -20.36
N ILE A 273 -30.77 -16.70 -20.15
CA ILE A 273 -29.92 -15.83 -20.97
C ILE A 273 -28.53 -15.68 -20.33
N GLN A 274 -28.49 -15.36 -19.03
CA GLN A 274 -27.26 -15.15 -18.27
C GLN A 274 -27.40 -15.78 -16.90
N LYS A 275 -26.30 -16.31 -16.38
CA LYS A 275 -26.25 -16.80 -15.01
C LYS A 275 -24.87 -16.54 -14.45
N TYR A 276 -24.76 -16.31 -13.15
CA TYR A 276 -23.48 -16.47 -12.46
C TYR A 276 -23.64 -17.31 -11.21
N VAL A 277 -22.56 -17.94 -10.79
CA VAL A 277 -22.48 -18.72 -9.55
C VAL A 277 -21.16 -18.37 -8.87
N ARG A 278 -21.21 -18.05 -7.57
CA ARG A 278 -20.08 -17.66 -6.74
C ARG A 278 -19.83 -18.68 -5.64
N THR A 279 -18.55 -19.00 -5.48
CA THR A 279 -18.05 -19.92 -4.47
C THR A 279 -17.12 -19.16 -3.53
N TYR A 280 -17.31 -19.31 -2.21
CA TYR A 280 -16.47 -18.71 -1.18
C TYR A 280 -15.57 -19.76 -0.56
N PHE A 281 -14.35 -19.37 -0.25
CA PHE A 281 -13.35 -20.20 0.38
C PHE A 281 -13.15 -19.81 1.85
N GLU A 282 -12.67 -20.74 2.68
CA GLU A 282 -12.45 -20.53 4.12
C GLU A 282 -11.50 -19.36 4.44
N ASN A 283 -10.63 -19.01 3.48
CA ASN A 283 -9.69 -17.91 3.60
C ASN A 283 -10.30 -16.52 3.31
N GLY A 284 -11.62 -16.43 3.05
CA GLY A 284 -12.30 -15.18 2.70
C GLY A 284 -12.11 -14.72 1.24
N SER A 285 -11.49 -15.55 0.40
CA SER A 285 -11.49 -15.36 -1.05
C SER A 285 -12.74 -15.98 -1.70
N TRP A 286 -13.02 -15.60 -2.94
CA TRP A 286 -14.13 -16.15 -3.71
C TRP A 286 -13.81 -16.22 -5.20
N GLU A 287 -14.55 -17.06 -5.91
CA GLU A 287 -14.58 -17.10 -7.37
C GLU A 287 -16.01 -17.06 -7.90
N THR A 288 -16.24 -16.40 -9.03
CA THR A 288 -17.54 -16.30 -9.70
C THR A 288 -17.44 -16.80 -11.13
N VAL A 289 -18.24 -17.78 -11.49
CA VAL A 289 -18.35 -18.31 -12.86
C VAL A 289 -19.54 -17.67 -13.54
N TYR A 290 -19.32 -17.04 -14.70
CA TYR A 290 -20.38 -16.45 -15.52
C TYR A 290 -20.74 -17.35 -16.69
N TYR A 291 -22.04 -17.51 -16.91
CA TYR A 291 -22.66 -18.30 -17.96
C TYR A 291 -23.47 -17.40 -18.89
N ARG A 292 -23.50 -17.76 -20.17
CA ARG A 292 -24.41 -17.18 -21.16
C ARG A 292 -25.07 -18.29 -21.93
N ASN A 293 -26.40 -18.33 -21.94
CA ASN A 293 -27.21 -19.39 -22.52
C ASN A 293 -26.75 -20.79 -22.05
N GLY A 294 -26.53 -20.96 -20.73
CA GLY A 294 -26.03 -22.21 -20.14
C GLY A 294 -24.56 -22.57 -20.42
N ILE A 295 -23.81 -21.74 -21.15
CA ILE A 295 -22.39 -21.99 -21.47
C ILE A 295 -21.50 -21.09 -20.60
N PRO A 296 -20.53 -21.65 -19.83
CA PRO A 296 -19.60 -20.85 -19.06
C PRO A 296 -18.71 -20.00 -19.98
N LYS A 297 -18.51 -18.73 -19.65
CA LYS A 297 -17.76 -17.74 -20.45
C LYS A 297 -16.45 -17.32 -19.79
N HIS A 298 -16.51 -16.86 -18.54
CA HIS A 298 -15.34 -16.42 -17.79
C HIS A 298 -15.52 -16.66 -16.30
N ILE A 299 -14.41 -16.60 -15.58
CA ILE A 299 -14.33 -16.74 -14.13
C ILE A 299 -13.65 -15.48 -13.58
N ILE A 300 -14.28 -14.80 -12.63
CA ILE A 300 -13.66 -13.73 -11.85
C ILE A 300 -13.23 -14.30 -10.52
N ARG A 301 -11.97 -14.08 -10.12
CA ARG A 301 -11.44 -14.54 -8.83
C ARG A 301 -10.89 -13.37 -8.03
N LYS A 302 -11.26 -13.31 -6.75
CA LYS A 302 -10.62 -12.47 -5.74
C LYS A 302 -9.32 -13.12 -5.31
N GLU A 303 -8.19 -12.56 -5.73
CA GLU A 303 -6.86 -12.99 -5.33
C GLU A 303 -6.33 -12.13 -4.19
N CYS A 304 -6.04 -12.79 -3.08
CA CYS A 304 -5.51 -12.18 -1.89
C CYS A 304 -4.03 -12.53 -1.78
N ASN A 305 -3.18 -11.52 -1.96
CA ASN A 305 -1.77 -11.63 -1.64
C ASN A 305 -1.61 -11.24 -0.18
N ILE A 306 -1.30 -12.23 0.67
CA ILE A 306 -0.80 -11.92 2.01
C ILE A 306 0.52 -11.20 1.79
N LEU A 307 0.46 -9.89 1.90
CA LEU A 307 1.64 -9.08 2.06
C LEU A 307 2.21 -9.57 3.37
N LYS A 308 3.36 -10.24 3.31
CA LYS A 308 4.03 -10.75 4.50
C LYS A 308 4.29 -9.54 5.40
N ASP A 309 3.38 -9.40 6.36
CA ASP A 309 3.28 -8.44 7.44
C ASP A 309 3.06 -6.96 7.05
N LEU A 310 1.93 -6.33 7.44
CA LEU A 310 1.89 -4.86 7.64
C LEU A 310 1.65 -4.44 9.10
N ASN A 311 2.38 -5.07 10.01
CA ASN A 311 2.96 -4.34 11.15
C ASN A 311 4.39 -3.84 10.82
N TYR A 312 4.76 -3.81 9.54
CA TYR A 312 6.11 -4.08 9.05
C TYR A 312 6.53 -3.16 7.89
N MET A 313 6.19 -1.87 7.95
CA MET A 313 6.82 -0.90 7.03
C MET A 313 8.34 -0.94 7.10
N TYR A 314 8.91 -1.40 8.22
CA TYR A 314 10.32 -1.64 8.41
C TYR A 314 10.53 -3.00 9.08
N THR A 315 11.32 -3.89 8.47
CA THR A 315 11.58 -5.22 9.02
C THR A 315 12.25 -5.13 10.40
N GLU A 316 12.01 -6.11 11.28
CA GLU A 316 12.73 -6.19 12.57
C GLU A 316 14.26 -6.22 12.35
N LYS A 317 14.71 -6.82 11.25
CA LYS A 317 16.12 -6.79 10.84
C LYS A 317 16.61 -5.37 10.57
N PHE A 318 15.82 -4.51 9.94
CA PHE A 318 16.18 -3.11 9.73
C PHE A 318 16.14 -2.29 11.03
N LYS A 319 15.16 -2.53 11.90
CA LYS A 319 15.12 -1.89 13.24
C LYS A 319 16.38 -2.24 14.05
N GLN A 320 16.82 -3.50 13.97
CA GLN A 320 18.09 -3.94 14.57
C GLN A 320 19.31 -3.22 13.98
N VAL A 321 19.32 -2.96 12.67
CA VAL A 321 20.37 -2.15 12.03
C VAL A 321 20.40 -0.73 12.59
N VAL A 322 19.25 -0.04 12.66
CA VAL A 322 19.20 1.33 13.21
C VAL A 322 19.67 1.36 14.66
N GLN A 323 19.23 0.40 15.48
CA GLN A 323 19.67 0.29 16.88
C GLN A 323 21.16 -0.02 17.00
N TYR A 324 21.69 -0.91 16.16
CA TYR A 324 23.11 -1.24 16.13
C TYR A 324 23.94 -0.01 15.75
N CYS A 325 23.53 0.73 14.73
CA CYS A 325 24.19 1.96 14.30
C CYS A 325 24.16 3.04 15.38
N LYS A 326 23.06 3.18 16.13
CA LYS A 326 22.97 4.08 17.28
C LYS A 326 23.96 3.70 18.39
N GLN A 327 24.04 2.42 18.73
CA GLN A 327 24.92 1.92 19.80
C GLN A 327 26.41 2.02 19.46
N ASN A 328 26.75 1.87 18.19
CA ASN A 328 28.14 1.83 17.72
C ASN A 328 28.57 3.11 17.00
N ASN A 329 27.70 4.14 16.97
CA ASN A 329 27.91 5.39 16.27
C ASN A 329 28.36 5.18 14.81
N LEU A 330 27.46 4.60 14.01
CA LEU A 330 27.69 4.25 12.60
C LEU A 330 26.60 4.82 11.68
N PHE A 331 26.92 4.96 10.39
CA PHE A 331 25.96 5.40 9.39
C PHE A 331 25.00 4.29 9.00
N VAL A 332 23.69 4.56 8.94
CA VAL A 332 22.68 3.58 8.54
C VAL A 332 22.65 3.48 7.01
N GLY A 333 22.29 4.57 6.34
CA GLY A 333 22.02 4.58 4.89
C GLY A 333 20.86 5.48 4.49
N TYR A 334 20.52 5.43 3.21
CA TYR A 334 19.43 6.17 2.58
C TYR A 334 18.60 5.26 1.65
N GLY A 335 17.39 5.69 1.31
CA GLY A 335 16.49 4.99 0.39
C GLY A 335 15.54 4.02 1.07
N ASN A 336 14.93 3.13 0.29
CA ASN A 336 13.91 2.19 0.78
C ASN A 336 14.56 0.93 1.38
N PRO A 337 14.48 0.68 2.70
CA PRO A 337 15.04 -0.53 3.31
C PRO A 337 14.32 -1.81 2.90
N ASN A 338 13.13 -1.73 2.29
CA ASN A 338 12.44 -2.86 1.68
C ASN A 338 12.64 -2.93 0.16
N GLY A 339 13.54 -2.11 -0.39
CA GLY A 339 13.89 -2.11 -1.81
C GLY A 339 14.48 -3.45 -2.26
N LYS A 340 14.52 -3.67 -3.57
CA LYS A 340 15.10 -4.87 -4.17
C LYS A 340 16.62 -4.80 -4.32
N VAL A 341 17.19 -3.60 -4.30
CA VAL A 341 18.60 -3.36 -4.60
C VAL A 341 19.30 -2.71 -3.41
N LEU A 342 20.35 -3.35 -2.91
CA LEU A 342 21.31 -2.74 -1.98
C LEU A 342 22.51 -2.23 -2.77
N VAL A 343 22.89 -0.96 -2.62
CA VAL A 343 24.15 -0.43 -3.17
C VAL A 343 25.08 -0.05 -2.04
N ILE A 344 26.30 -0.57 -2.08
CA ILE A 344 27.37 -0.25 -1.13
C ILE A 344 28.47 0.50 -1.88
N GLY A 345 28.63 1.79 -1.59
CA GLY A 345 29.68 2.63 -2.15
C GLY A 345 30.96 2.64 -1.30
N LYS A 346 31.83 3.61 -1.57
CA LYS A 346 33.12 3.77 -0.88
C LYS A 346 32.99 4.60 0.40
N GLU A 347 32.46 5.82 0.30
CA GLU A 347 32.57 6.88 1.31
C GLU A 347 31.33 7.79 1.30
N ALA A 348 30.95 8.29 2.48
CA ALA A 348 29.91 9.30 2.64
C ALA A 348 30.29 10.67 1.99
N ALA A 349 29.31 11.60 1.93
CA ALA A 349 29.40 12.87 1.19
C ALA A 349 30.73 13.65 1.39
N HIS A 350 31.16 14.40 0.38
CA HIS A 350 32.51 15.00 0.37
C HIS A 350 32.66 16.23 1.27
N VAL A 351 33.67 16.22 2.14
CA VAL A 351 34.17 17.40 2.86
C VAL A 351 35.32 18.05 2.08
N ALA A 352 35.42 19.39 2.13
CA ALA A 352 36.47 20.15 1.47
C ALA A 352 37.83 19.95 2.15
N LYS A 353 38.92 20.16 1.40
CA LYS A 353 40.26 19.87 1.92
C LYS A 353 40.66 20.82 3.07
N GLU A 354 40.00 21.97 3.18
CA GLU A 354 40.29 22.95 4.23
C GLU A 354 39.77 22.53 5.63
N ASP A 355 38.98 21.45 5.73
CA ASP A 355 38.31 21.01 6.96
C ASP A 355 38.96 19.75 7.61
N LEU A 356 40.24 19.46 7.33
CA LEU A 356 40.78 18.09 7.24
C LEU A 356 41.21 17.35 8.52
N ALA A 357 41.12 17.90 9.74
CA ALA A 357 41.51 17.13 10.95
C ALA A 357 40.47 17.26 12.07
N ASP A 358 40.41 18.40 12.78
CA ASP A 358 39.47 18.58 13.90
C ASP A 358 37.99 18.64 13.46
N HIS A 359 37.73 18.90 12.18
CA HIS A 359 36.36 19.00 11.65
C HIS A 359 35.88 17.70 11.01
N LEU A 360 36.76 16.75 10.63
CA LEU A 360 36.33 15.50 9.97
C LEU A 360 35.60 14.57 10.93
N GLU A 361 36.15 14.35 12.14
CA GLU A 361 35.49 13.54 13.17
C GLU A 361 34.17 14.18 13.60
N LYS A 362 34.15 15.50 13.81
CA LYS A 362 32.94 16.23 14.13
C LYS A 362 31.88 16.14 13.03
N LYS A 363 32.26 16.31 11.75
CA LYS A 363 31.33 16.18 10.62
C LYS A 363 30.84 14.75 10.43
N LYS A 364 31.69 13.75 10.69
CA LYS A 364 31.27 12.34 10.76
C LYS A 364 30.20 12.24 11.84
N GLU A 365 30.49 12.61 13.08
CA GLU A 365 29.55 12.55 14.20
C GLU A 365 28.19 13.21 13.88
N GLU A 366 28.20 14.44 13.36
CA GLU A 366 26.99 15.18 12.99
C GLU A 366 26.17 14.44 11.92
N LEU A 367 26.84 13.89 10.89
CA LEU A 367 26.19 13.10 9.84
C LEU A 367 25.56 11.82 10.40
N LEU A 368 26.28 11.12 11.27
CA LEU A 368 25.85 9.85 11.86
C LEU A 368 24.66 10.05 12.80
N GLN A 369 24.76 11.00 13.73
CA GLN A 369 23.70 11.33 14.66
C GLN A 369 22.44 11.81 13.93
N SER A 370 22.59 12.66 12.93
CA SER A 370 21.48 13.14 12.10
C SER A 370 20.79 11.98 11.36
N ASN A 371 21.56 11.10 10.72
CA ASN A 371 21.00 9.96 9.98
C ASN A 371 20.27 8.97 10.90
N VAL A 372 20.83 8.65 12.06
CA VAL A 372 20.19 7.78 13.06
C VAL A 372 18.92 8.43 13.60
N ALA A 373 18.97 9.70 13.99
CA ALA A 373 17.81 10.40 14.55
C ALA A 373 16.63 10.47 13.55
N GLN A 374 16.92 10.70 12.27
CA GLN A 374 15.90 10.69 11.21
C GLN A 374 15.29 9.30 11.04
N TRP A 375 16.10 8.23 11.07
CA TRP A 375 15.58 6.86 11.02
C TRP A 375 14.75 6.50 12.26
N GLU A 376 15.19 6.89 13.46
CA GLU A 376 14.39 6.69 14.68
C GLU A 376 13.05 7.42 14.61
N HIS A 377 13.04 8.65 14.08
CA HIS A 377 11.80 9.40 13.86
C HIS A 377 10.86 8.65 12.91
N ILE A 378 11.34 8.23 11.73
CA ILE A 378 10.59 7.45 10.75
C ILE A 378 10.02 6.15 11.35
N LEU A 379 10.86 5.41 12.10
CA LEU A 379 10.44 4.17 12.75
C LEU A 379 9.37 4.42 13.83
N SER A 380 9.44 5.56 14.53
CA SER A 380 8.49 5.92 15.58
C SER A 380 7.15 6.42 15.04
N THR A 381 7.15 7.14 13.92
CA THR A 381 5.94 7.68 13.28
C THR A 381 5.30 6.69 12.32
N GLY A 382 6.03 5.64 11.91
CA GLY A 382 5.60 4.70 10.89
C GLY A 382 5.45 5.36 9.53
N GLU A 383 6.27 6.38 9.23
CA GLU A 383 6.19 7.13 7.98
C GLU A 383 6.27 6.20 6.76
N VAL A 384 5.33 6.34 5.84
CA VAL A 384 5.27 5.54 4.61
C VAL A 384 5.81 6.37 3.46
N PRO A 385 6.87 5.91 2.76
CA PRO A 385 7.42 6.68 1.67
C PRO A 385 6.42 6.77 0.49
N ASN A 386 6.14 7.98 0.03
CA ASN A 386 5.34 8.25 -1.16
C ASN A 386 6.26 8.52 -2.37
N TYR A 387 6.83 7.44 -2.92
CA TYR A 387 7.70 7.54 -4.09
C TYR A 387 6.97 7.94 -5.39
N ASP A 388 5.64 7.92 -5.43
CA ASP A 388 4.90 8.27 -6.65
C ASP A 388 4.19 9.65 -6.56
N GLY A 389 4.30 10.33 -5.41
CA GLY A 389 3.70 11.63 -5.14
C GLY A 389 4.61 12.86 -5.27
N GLU A 390 4.04 14.04 -4.99
CA GLU A 390 4.82 15.28 -4.82
C GLU A 390 5.65 15.18 -3.55
N ARG A 391 6.96 15.45 -3.66
CA ARG A 391 7.90 15.29 -2.56
C ARG A 391 8.48 16.63 -2.13
N PRO A 392 8.66 16.86 -0.82
CA PRO A 392 9.53 17.94 -0.38
C PRO A 392 10.95 17.69 -0.89
N ILE A 393 11.61 18.74 -1.37
CA ILE A 393 13.07 18.73 -1.51
C ILE A 393 13.59 18.88 -0.08
N SER A 394 13.99 17.78 0.55
CA SER A 394 14.55 17.83 1.90
C SER A 394 15.74 16.89 2.02
N ASP A 395 16.83 17.42 2.57
CA ASP A 395 18.00 16.66 2.98
C ASP A 395 17.77 16.02 4.38
N GLU A 396 16.59 16.22 4.97
CA GLU A 396 16.24 15.84 6.35
C GLU A 396 15.46 14.52 6.44
N ASN A 397 15.26 13.81 5.32
CA ASN A 397 14.57 12.53 5.33
C ASN A 397 15.35 11.46 4.53
N PRO A 398 15.87 10.41 5.19
CA PRO A 398 16.73 9.43 4.56
C PRO A 398 16.00 8.55 3.55
N LEU A 399 14.67 8.43 3.59
CA LEU A 399 13.88 7.71 2.58
C LEU A 399 13.94 8.40 1.22
N TYR A 400 14.11 9.72 1.22
CA TYR A 400 14.07 10.57 0.05
C TYR A 400 15.34 11.40 -0.13
N ALA A 401 16.47 10.99 0.45
CA ALA A 401 17.70 11.78 0.39
C ALA A 401 17.97 12.28 -1.04
N TYR A 402 18.00 13.62 -1.18
CA TYR A 402 18.15 14.34 -2.45
C TYR A 402 17.12 14.01 -3.54
N GLY A 403 15.96 13.48 -3.16
CA GLY A 403 14.84 13.15 -4.03
C GLY A 403 14.28 14.40 -4.71
N ASN A 404 13.46 14.17 -5.76
CA ASN A 404 12.80 15.24 -6.53
C ASN A 404 13.74 16.14 -7.36
N GLN A 405 15.06 15.91 -7.31
CA GLN A 405 16.04 16.53 -8.19
C GLN A 405 15.84 16.08 -9.64
N PHE A 406 16.12 16.95 -10.60
CA PHE A 406 16.05 16.62 -12.02
C PHE A 406 17.06 15.52 -12.36
N ASN A 407 16.67 14.58 -13.22
CA ASN A 407 17.53 13.53 -13.77
C ASN A 407 18.51 14.09 -14.82
N LYS A 408 19.38 14.97 -14.33
CA LYS A 408 20.47 15.64 -15.02
C LYS A 408 21.55 15.97 -13.99
N LYS A 409 22.81 15.97 -14.43
CA LYS A 409 23.93 16.37 -13.58
C LYS A 409 23.81 17.84 -13.19
N ASP A 410 24.02 18.13 -11.91
CA ASP A 410 24.24 19.49 -11.44
C ASP A 410 25.61 20.00 -11.91
N ILE A 411 25.62 21.14 -12.60
CA ILE A 411 26.83 21.76 -13.16
C ILE A 411 27.07 23.05 -12.37
N ARG A 412 27.34 22.92 -11.07
CA ARG A 412 27.84 24.02 -10.25
C ARG A 412 29.24 24.38 -10.74
N LYS A 413 29.35 25.57 -11.33
CA LYS A 413 30.62 26.29 -11.50
C LYS A 413 30.58 27.46 -10.53
N GLU A 414 31.75 27.91 -10.08
CA GLU A 414 31.88 29.10 -9.25
C GLU A 414 31.08 30.28 -9.87
N GLY A 415 30.19 30.87 -9.08
CA GLY A 415 29.29 31.96 -9.53
C GLY A 415 28.02 31.57 -10.30
N LYS A 416 27.71 30.27 -10.50
CA LYS A 416 26.44 29.84 -11.12
C LYS A 416 25.44 29.28 -10.10
N PRO A 417 24.15 29.67 -10.18
CA PRO A 417 23.13 29.18 -9.26
C PRO A 417 22.87 27.69 -9.47
N TYR A 418 22.38 27.02 -8.41
CA TYR A 418 21.93 25.63 -8.45
C TYR A 418 20.86 25.43 -9.55
N ASN A 419 21.06 24.42 -10.39
CA ASN A 419 20.22 24.21 -11.59
C ASN A 419 19.09 23.17 -11.39
N GLY A 420 18.91 22.70 -10.15
CA GLY A 420 17.96 21.65 -9.77
C GLY A 420 18.38 20.23 -10.14
N GLY A 421 19.57 20.02 -10.69
CA GLY A 421 20.13 18.70 -11.02
C GLY A 421 20.66 17.94 -9.80
N THR A 422 21.15 16.73 -10.02
CA THR A 422 21.66 15.82 -8.98
C THR A 422 23.15 15.49 -9.18
N SER A 423 23.73 14.72 -8.26
CA SER A 423 25.10 14.23 -8.36
C SER A 423 25.29 13.29 -9.57
N ASP A 424 26.51 13.19 -10.09
CA ASP A 424 26.82 12.25 -11.18
C ASP A 424 26.46 10.82 -10.78
N THR A 425 26.83 10.42 -9.56
CA THR A 425 26.52 9.11 -8.97
C THR A 425 25.02 8.82 -8.97
N TYR A 426 24.19 9.78 -8.55
CA TYR A 426 22.74 9.58 -8.48
C TYR A 426 22.12 9.49 -9.87
N THR A 427 22.67 10.17 -10.89
CA THR A 427 22.23 9.92 -12.28
C THR A 427 22.55 8.51 -12.77
N LYS A 428 23.59 7.86 -12.22
CA LYS A 428 23.91 6.45 -12.55
C LYS A 428 23.00 5.47 -11.82
N TYR A 429 22.72 5.72 -10.55
CA TYR A 429 21.73 4.93 -9.79
C TYR A 429 20.34 5.04 -10.43
N GLU A 430 19.94 6.26 -10.83
CA GLU A 430 18.70 6.47 -11.58
C GLU A 430 18.69 5.69 -12.89
N LYS A 431 19.74 5.80 -13.70
CA LYS A 431 19.80 5.07 -14.96
C LYS A 431 19.76 3.55 -14.77
N LEU A 432 20.35 3.03 -13.69
CA LEU A 432 20.25 1.61 -13.35
C LEU A 432 18.82 1.23 -12.94
N TYR A 433 18.17 2.04 -12.11
CA TYR A 433 16.76 1.89 -11.74
C TYR A 433 15.85 1.89 -12.98
N GLU A 434 16.02 2.85 -13.89
CA GLU A 434 15.26 2.95 -15.14
C GLU A 434 15.40 1.67 -15.98
N GLN A 435 16.61 1.12 -16.09
CA GLN A 435 16.85 -0.12 -16.84
C GLN A 435 16.24 -1.36 -16.17
N LEU A 436 16.31 -1.44 -14.84
CA LEU A 436 15.82 -2.58 -14.07
C LEU A 436 14.28 -2.62 -14.00
N PHE A 437 13.67 -1.48 -13.68
CA PHE A 437 12.25 -1.41 -13.29
C PHE A 437 11.36 -0.72 -14.31
N LEU A 438 11.92 0.11 -15.19
CA LEU A 438 11.16 0.94 -16.15
C LEU A 438 11.48 0.62 -17.61
N GLN A 439 12.11 -0.52 -17.89
CA GLN A 439 12.47 -0.94 -19.26
C GLN A 439 13.34 0.10 -20.01
N GLY A 440 14.08 0.93 -19.27
CA GLY A 440 14.91 2.00 -19.80
C GLY A 440 14.20 3.33 -20.04
N GLU A 441 12.91 3.46 -19.69
CA GLU A 441 12.19 4.73 -19.74
C GLU A 441 12.86 5.75 -18.80
N LYS A 442 13.24 6.90 -19.37
CA LYS A 442 13.94 7.93 -18.63
C LYS A 442 12.96 8.81 -17.85
N LEU A 443 13.12 8.89 -16.53
CA LEU A 443 12.34 9.79 -15.70
C LEU A 443 12.88 11.22 -15.74
N LYS A 444 11.96 12.19 -15.61
CA LYS A 444 12.32 13.62 -15.52
C LYS A 444 13.07 13.97 -14.23
N LYS A 445 12.74 13.26 -13.15
CA LYS A 445 13.30 13.43 -11.81
C LYS A 445 13.76 12.07 -11.29
N ILE A 446 14.77 12.08 -10.43
CA ILE A 446 15.27 10.84 -9.85
C ILE A 446 14.25 10.20 -8.91
N ASN A 447 14.13 8.88 -8.97
CA ASN A 447 13.25 8.05 -8.16
C ASN A 447 13.87 6.69 -7.76
N PHE A 448 15.15 6.45 -8.01
CA PHE A 448 15.77 5.16 -7.71
C PHE A 448 15.60 4.71 -6.25
N GLN A 449 15.48 5.66 -5.30
CA GLN A 449 15.27 5.36 -3.88
C GLN A 449 14.04 4.47 -3.63
N LYS A 450 13.07 4.43 -4.55
CA LYS A 450 11.90 3.55 -4.48
C LYS A 450 12.27 2.08 -4.31
N GLU A 451 13.28 1.63 -5.04
CA GLU A 451 13.69 0.22 -5.09
C GLU A 451 15.10 -0.01 -4.54
N PHE A 452 15.77 1.05 -4.09
CA PHE A 452 17.17 1.03 -3.68
C PHE A 452 17.31 1.44 -2.22
N PHE A 453 18.13 0.67 -1.49
CA PHE A 453 18.77 1.11 -0.26
C PHE A 453 20.26 1.33 -0.54
N ILE A 454 20.82 2.45 -0.09
CA ILE A 454 22.22 2.79 -0.30
C ILE A 454 22.94 3.02 1.03
N THR A 455 24.17 2.56 1.12
CA THR A 455 25.08 2.80 2.25
C THR A 455 26.53 2.75 1.77
N GLU A 456 27.49 2.99 2.66
CA GLU A 456 28.90 3.14 2.29
C GLU A 456 29.80 2.17 3.07
N LEU A 457 30.93 1.75 2.49
CA LEU A 457 31.93 0.94 3.22
C LEU A 457 32.61 1.74 4.34
N SER A 458 32.83 3.04 4.14
CA SER A 458 33.44 3.96 5.11
C SER A 458 32.49 5.10 5.45
N ASP A 459 32.39 5.44 6.74
CA ASP A 459 31.60 6.56 7.25
C ASP A 459 32.33 7.90 7.17
N TYR A 460 33.64 7.87 6.90
CA TYR A 460 34.41 9.11 6.78
C TYR A 460 34.09 9.83 5.47
N PRO A 461 33.70 11.13 5.54
CA PRO A 461 33.27 11.93 4.40
C PRO A 461 34.46 12.48 3.58
N THR A 462 35.34 11.60 3.11
CA THR A 462 36.60 12.00 2.46
C THR A 462 36.53 11.88 0.93
N LYS A 463 37.58 12.35 0.23
CA LYS A 463 37.76 12.09 -1.20
C LYS A 463 38.85 11.05 -1.37
N GLU A 464 38.62 10.10 -2.27
CA GLU A 464 39.63 9.12 -2.70
C GLU A 464 40.95 9.76 -3.17
N SER A 465 40.91 11.01 -3.68
CA SER A 465 42.12 11.75 -4.09
C SER A 465 43.02 12.19 -2.93
N TYR A 466 42.55 12.10 -1.68
CA TYR A 466 43.37 12.41 -0.51
C TYR A 466 44.27 11.21 -0.18
N ASN A 467 45.45 11.20 -0.80
CA ASN A 467 46.51 10.25 -0.52
C ASN A 467 47.31 10.69 0.72
N ASP A 468 46.62 10.75 1.86
CA ASP A 468 47.17 11.13 3.16
C ASP A 468 47.16 9.92 4.11
N LYS A 469 48.24 9.71 4.86
CA LYS A 469 48.39 8.54 5.74
C LYS A 469 47.40 8.55 6.90
N GLU A 470 47.07 9.71 7.44
CA GLU A 470 46.12 9.84 8.56
C GLU A 470 44.70 9.56 8.07
N ILE A 471 44.32 10.11 6.92
CA ILE A 471 43.02 9.83 6.28
C ILE A 471 42.87 8.35 5.92
N GLU A 472 43.93 7.72 5.41
CA GLU A 472 43.94 6.29 5.11
C GLU A 472 43.74 5.45 6.38
N ALA A 473 44.38 5.82 7.50
CA ALA A 473 44.20 5.14 8.78
C ALA A 473 42.76 5.28 9.30
N LEU A 474 42.15 6.47 9.24
CA LEU A 474 40.75 6.70 9.62
C LEU A 474 39.78 5.89 8.77
N ARG A 475 40.02 5.84 7.45
CA ARG A 475 39.21 5.04 6.52
C ARG A 475 39.32 3.55 6.83
N GLN A 476 40.54 3.05 7.06
CA GLN A 476 40.76 1.65 7.44
C GLN A 476 40.02 1.34 8.74
N GLN A 477 40.14 2.20 9.76
CA GLN A 477 39.42 2.06 11.02
C GLN A 477 37.91 1.99 10.81
N SER A 478 37.33 2.94 10.06
CA SER A 478 35.88 2.96 9.81
C SER A 478 35.37 1.72 9.08
N ILE A 479 36.14 1.19 8.13
CA ILE A 479 35.75 -0.04 7.42
C ILE A 479 35.79 -1.25 8.37
N GLU A 480 36.79 -1.34 9.25
CA GLU A 480 36.83 -2.39 10.28
C GLU A 480 35.65 -2.29 11.25
N GLU A 481 35.27 -1.08 11.68
CA GLU A 481 34.11 -0.83 12.55
C GLU A 481 32.78 -1.23 11.88
N ARG A 482 32.69 -1.11 10.55
CA ARG A 482 31.47 -1.43 9.77
C ARG A 482 31.37 -2.89 9.33
N LYS A 483 32.44 -3.69 9.39
CA LYS A 483 32.39 -5.12 9.04
C LYS A 483 31.28 -5.89 9.81
N PRO A 484 31.13 -5.73 11.14
CA PRO A 484 30.08 -6.42 11.87
C PRO A 484 28.67 -5.89 11.53
N LEU A 485 28.54 -4.61 11.16
CA LEU A 485 27.27 -4.05 10.67
C LEU A 485 26.79 -4.79 9.42
N PHE A 486 27.66 -4.97 8.43
CA PHE A 486 27.31 -5.70 7.19
C PHE A 486 27.04 -7.19 7.39
N ALA A 487 27.51 -7.78 8.50
CA ALA A 487 27.20 -9.15 8.86
C ALA A 487 25.77 -9.33 9.39
N LEU A 488 25.05 -8.24 9.74
CA LEU A 488 23.67 -8.31 10.21
C LEU A 488 22.73 -8.86 9.12
N PRO A 489 21.67 -9.62 9.50
CA PRO A 489 20.78 -10.28 8.53
C PRO A 489 20.13 -9.37 7.50
N PHE A 490 19.87 -8.09 7.84
CA PHE A 490 19.26 -7.12 6.93
C PHE A 490 19.99 -7.02 5.58
N PHE A 491 21.32 -6.91 5.60
CA PHE A 491 22.11 -6.71 4.38
C PHE A 491 22.16 -7.97 3.49
N LYS A 492 21.77 -9.13 4.04
CA LYS A 492 21.73 -10.41 3.32
C LYS A 492 20.39 -10.67 2.63
N ASP A 493 19.33 -9.96 2.99
CA ASP A 493 17.98 -10.22 2.50
C ASP A 493 17.72 -9.63 1.10
N PHE A 494 18.56 -8.70 0.64
CA PHE A 494 18.42 -8.10 -0.68
C PHE A 494 18.68 -9.14 -1.78
N PRO A 495 17.78 -9.29 -2.78
CA PRO A 495 18.01 -10.18 -3.91
C PRO A 495 19.17 -9.70 -4.79
N ILE A 496 19.41 -8.38 -4.84
CA ILE A 496 20.48 -7.76 -5.61
C ILE A 496 21.32 -6.89 -4.69
N VAL A 497 22.60 -7.22 -4.56
CA VAL A 497 23.61 -6.40 -3.86
C VAL A 497 24.62 -5.89 -4.88
N ILE A 498 24.91 -4.60 -4.89
CA ILE A 498 25.89 -3.98 -5.77
C ILE A 498 26.97 -3.34 -4.92
N VAL A 499 28.15 -3.95 -4.92
CA VAL A 499 29.33 -3.37 -4.26
C VAL A 499 30.07 -2.51 -5.28
N ALA A 500 29.73 -1.22 -5.28
CA ALA A 500 30.27 -0.19 -6.17
C ALA A 500 31.52 0.46 -5.56
N ALA A 501 32.50 -0.36 -5.17
CA ALA A 501 33.62 0.08 -4.34
C ALA A 501 35.01 -0.17 -4.98
N GLY A 502 35.08 -0.67 -6.21
CA GLY A 502 36.34 -0.89 -6.90
C GLY A 502 37.28 -1.82 -6.12
N ASP A 503 38.49 -1.37 -5.86
CA ASP A 503 39.53 -2.12 -5.15
C ASP A 503 39.38 -2.13 -3.62
N TYR A 504 38.45 -1.35 -3.04
CA TYR A 504 38.27 -1.25 -1.58
C TYR A 504 38.15 -2.61 -0.88
N PRO A 505 37.32 -3.57 -1.35
CA PRO A 505 37.20 -4.84 -0.67
C PRO A 505 38.53 -5.61 -0.56
N ILE A 506 39.38 -5.52 -1.58
CA ILE A 506 40.71 -6.13 -1.58
C ILE A 506 41.65 -5.33 -0.68
N LYS A 507 41.67 -3.99 -0.84
CA LYS A 507 42.56 -3.08 -0.11
C LYS A 507 42.37 -3.16 1.41
N TYR A 508 41.12 -3.23 1.87
CA TYR A 508 40.76 -3.23 3.30
C TYR A 508 40.33 -4.61 3.82
N LYS A 509 40.62 -5.69 3.06
CA LYS A 509 40.33 -7.09 3.47
C LYS A 509 38.88 -7.28 3.91
N PHE A 510 37.94 -6.76 3.13
CA PHE A 510 36.51 -6.95 3.34
C PHE A 510 36.05 -8.17 2.53
N ASP A 511 35.80 -9.29 3.22
CA ASP A 511 35.38 -10.53 2.60
C ASP A 511 33.89 -10.49 2.24
N MET A 512 33.59 -10.13 0.99
CA MET A 512 32.22 -10.10 0.47
C MET A 512 31.55 -11.48 0.44
N GLN A 513 32.33 -12.56 0.21
CA GLN A 513 31.76 -13.90 0.10
C GLN A 513 31.25 -14.37 1.46
N GLN A 514 32.06 -14.19 2.50
CA GLN A 514 31.67 -14.48 3.87
C GLN A 514 30.57 -13.54 4.36
N THR A 515 30.69 -12.24 4.09
CA THR A 515 29.75 -11.25 4.62
C THR A 515 28.34 -11.44 4.07
N PHE A 516 28.18 -11.75 2.78
CA PHE A 516 26.87 -11.85 2.13
C PHE A 516 26.39 -13.28 1.89
N ASP A 517 27.15 -14.29 2.33
CA ASP A 517 26.90 -15.72 2.08
C ASP A 517 26.73 -16.01 0.58
N VAL A 518 27.69 -15.54 -0.22
CA VAL A 518 27.74 -15.68 -1.69
C VAL A 518 29.07 -16.26 -2.13
N GLN A 519 29.13 -16.83 -3.33
CA GLN A 519 30.34 -17.41 -3.92
C GLN A 519 30.65 -16.74 -5.25
N TRP A 520 31.91 -16.33 -5.45
CA TRP A 520 32.36 -15.75 -6.71
C TRP A 520 32.27 -16.76 -7.85
N GLU A 521 31.80 -16.34 -9.02
CA GLU A 521 31.73 -17.16 -10.23
C GLU A 521 33.12 -17.59 -10.75
N GLY A 522 34.20 -17.03 -10.20
CA GLY A 522 35.57 -17.39 -10.56
C GLY A 522 36.09 -16.69 -11.82
N LYS A 523 35.33 -15.74 -12.39
CA LYS A 523 35.73 -14.95 -13.55
C LYS A 523 35.35 -13.49 -13.42
N THR A 524 36.20 -12.62 -13.97
CA THR A 524 35.91 -11.19 -14.12
C THR A 524 35.39 -10.93 -15.52
N ILE A 525 34.25 -10.25 -15.61
CA ILE A 525 33.61 -9.92 -16.89
C ILE A 525 34.05 -8.52 -17.30
N GLN A 526 34.62 -8.40 -18.50
CA GLN A 526 35.07 -7.13 -19.08
C GLN A 526 33.97 -6.51 -19.94
N VAL A 527 33.75 -5.21 -19.79
CA VAL A 527 32.83 -4.38 -20.59
C VAL A 527 33.60 -3.16 -21.07
N GLY A 528 34.21 -3.26 -22.25
CA GLY A 528 35.16 -2.27 -22.74
C GLY A 528 36.35 -2.15 -21.79
N LYS A 529 36.59 -0.94 -21.26
CA LYS A 529 37.64 -0.68 -20.24
C LYS A 529 37.18 -0.90 -18.80
N TYR A 530 35.96 -1.36 -18.60
CA TYR A 530 35.34 -1.55 -17.28
C TYR A 530 35.13 -3.03 -16.99
N TRP A 531 34.78 -3.35 -15.75
CA TRP A 531 34.63 -4.72 -15.31
C TRP A 531 33.55 -4.87 -14.24
N TYR A 532 33.05 -6.09 -14.08
CA TYR A 532 32.27 -6.51 -12.91
C TYR A 532 32.52 -8.00 -12.61
N ASN A 533 32.33 -8.37 -11.34
CA ASN A 533 32.41 -9.74 -10.84
C ASN A 533 31.04 -10.15 -10.31
N LEU A 534 30.62 -11.38 -10.61
CA LEU A 534 29.36 -11.93 -10.14
C LEU A 534 29.60 -12.91 -9.00
N HIS A 535 28.78 -12.80 -7.97
CA HIS A 535 28.73 -13.72 -6.86
C HIS A 535 27.29 -14.16 -6.63
N PHE A 536 27.09 -15.44 -6.32
CA PHE A 536 25.76 -16.03 -6.17
C PHE A 536 25.57 -16.66 -4.81
N SER A 537 24.36 -16.56 -4.25
CA SER A 537 23.99 -17.34 -3.07
C SER A 537 23.89 -18.83 -3.41
N LYS A 538 24.04 -19.70 -2.41
CA LYS A 538 23.97 -21.17 -2.60
C LYS A 538 22.68 -21.65 -3.26
N ASP A 539 21.58 -20.96 -3.04
CA ASP A 539 20.26 -21.26 -3.60
C ASP A 539 19.98 -20.52 -4.93
N ASN A 540 20.94 -19.75 -5.45
CA ASN A 540 20.82 -18.91 -6.65
C ASN A 540 19.62 -17.94 -6.62
N LYS A 541 19.18 -17.52 -5.43
CA LYS A 541 18.12 -16.51 -5.27
C LYS A 541 18.64 -15.09 -5.06
N ARG A 542 19.94 -14.92 -4.81
CA ARG A 542 20.58 -13.62 -4.61
C ARG A 542 21.84 -13.51 -5.45
N ILE A 543 22.08 -12.30 -5.94
CA ILE A 543 23.28 -11.93 -6.69
C ILE A 543 23.99 -10.77 -5.98
N LEU A 544 25.31 -10.87 -5.87
CA LEU A 544 26.18 -9.75 -5.55
C LEU A 544 27.04 -9.41 -6.77
N ILE A 545 26.99 -8.16 -7.17
CA ILE A 545 27.73 -7.62 -8.31
C ILE A 545 28.79 -6.66 -7.77
N HIS A 546 30.06 -7.06 -7.86
CA HIS A 546 31.18 -6.22 -7.47
C HIS A 546 31.75 -5.51 -8.68
N THR A 547 31.87 -4.18 -8.61
CA THR A 547 32.37 -3.36 -9.72
C THR A 547 33.06 -2.10 -9.19
N ARG A 548 33.61 -1.30 -10.10
CA ARG A 548 34.13 0.03 -9.79
C ARG A 548 33.03 0.96 -9.25
N GLN A 549 33.43 2.07 -8.65
CA GLN A 549 32.47 3.10 -8.23
C GLN A 549 31.63 3.60 -9.42
N LEU A 550 30.31 3.69 -9.19
CA LEU A 550 29.31 4.19 -10.15
C LEU A 550 29.33 5.73 -10.17
N SER A 551 30.49 6.35 -10.35
CA SER A 551 30.71 7.81 -10.34
C SER A 551 31.49 8.28 -11.58
N ASN A 552 31.88 9.57 -11.64
CA ASN A 552 32.50 10.28 -12.78
C ASN A 552 33.22 9.37 -13.79
N SER A 553 32.91 9.52 -15.08
CA SER A 553 33.45 8.72 -16.20
C SER A 553 32.92 7.28 -16.25
N PHE A 554 31.65 7.08 -15.91
CA PHE A 554 30.95 5.80 -16.02
C PHE A 554 30.25 5.63 -17.39
N SER A 555 30.55 4.55 -18.14
CA SER A 555 29.87 4.29 -19.43
C SER A 555 28.46 3.74 -19.25
N GLY A 556 27.59 4.04 -20.23
CA GLY A 556 26.24 3.45 -20.27
C GLY A 556 26.24 1.94 -20.47
N GLU A 557 27.28 1.39 -21.11
CA GLU A 557 27.42 -0.04 -21.41
C GLU A 557 27.54 -0.88 -20.13
N LEU A 558 28.32 -0.42 -19.14
CA LEU A 558 28.45 -1.15 -17.89
C LEU A 558 27.13 -1.17 -17.10
N ILE A 559 26.35 -0.07 -17.10
CA ILE A 559 25.02 -0.06 -16.47
C ILE A 559 24.11 -1.10 -17.14
N ALA A 560 24.08 -1.12 -18.47
CA ALA A 560 23.25 -2.07 -19.21
C ALA A 560 23.65 -3.52 -18.93
N ALA A 561 24.95 -3.81 -18.87
CA ALA A 561 25.46 -5.14 -18.54
C ALA A 561 25.09 -5.57 -17.11
N ILE A 562 25.31 -4.70 -16.12
CA ILE A 562 24.92 -4.96 -14.72
C ILE A 562 23.41 -5.15 -14.60
N ALA A 563 22.61 -4.30 -15.26
CA ALA A 563 21.16 -4.40 -15.24
C ALA A 563 20.67 -5.74 -15.83
N SER A 564 21.29 -6.19 -16.93
CA SER A 564 20.95 -7.47 -17.56
C SER A 564 21.18 -8.68 -16.64
N GLU A 565 22.22 -8.63 -15.81
CA GLU A 565 22.49 -9.69 -14.82
C GLU A 565 21.56 -9.60 -13.61
N ALA A 566 21.42 -8.41 -13.05
CA ALA A 566 20.58 -8.16 -11.88
C ALA A 566 19.08 -8.45 -12.15
N LYS A 567 18.58 -8.17 -13.36
CA LYS A 567 17.18 -8.41 -13.74
C LYS A 567 16.74 -9.87 -13.66
N LYS A 568 17.69 -10.83 -13.66
CA LYS A 568 17.39 -12.26 -13.50
C LYS A 568 16.94 -12.63 -12.06
N PHE A 569 17.06 -11.68 -11.12
CA PHE A 569 16.78 -11.85 -9.68
C PHE A 569 15.63 -10.94 -9.20
N LEU A 570 14.94 -10.29 -10.14
CA LEU A 570 13.67 -9.59 -9.93
C LEU A 570 12.53 -10.51 -10.34
#